data_AF-A0A9D6QUN8-F1
#
_entry.id   AF-A0A9D6QUN8-F1
#
_cell.length_a   1.000
_cell.length_b   1.000
_cell.length_c   1.000
_cell.angle_alpha   90.00
_cell.angle_beta   90.00
_cell.angle_gamma   90.00
#
_symmetry.space_group_name_H-M   'P 1'
#
loop_
_entity.id
_entity.type
_entity.pdbx_description
1 polymer ?
#
loop_
_entity_poly.entity_id
_entity_poly.type
_entity_poly.pdbx_seq_one_letter_code
_entity_poly.pdbx_strand_id
1 'polypeptide(L)'
;MKEDRLTIPLSKRFSDIVLSVIALLLLGPIMLLIAVLVKLSSPGPVFYTAKRVGYKGRPFAQLKFRTMHVEADRHGSFTCKDDPR
;
A
#
# COMPACT_ATOMS: atom_id res chain seq x y z
N MET A 1 24.67 -26.17 -4.29
CA MET A 1 24.05 -25.84 -5.60
C MET A 1 22.54 -25.81 -5.42
N LYS A 2 21.95 -24.65 -5.10
CA LYS A 2 20.51 -24.50 -4.80
C LYS A 2 20.06 -23.12 -5.30
N GLU A 3 20.34 -22.86 -6.57
CA GLU A 3 20.22 -21.51 -7.17
C GLU A 3 18.83 -21.24 -7.79
N ASP A 4 17.92 -22.22 -7.79
CA ASP A 4 16.59 -22.09 -8.43
C ASP A 4 15.50 -21.42 -7.57
N ARG A 5 15.80 -20.94 -6.36
CA ARG A 5 14.76 -20.45 -5.43
C ARG A 5 14.49 -18.95 -5.45
N LEU A 6 15.09 -18.22 -6.38
CA LEU A 6 14.95 -16.77 -6.44
C LEU A 6 14.15 -16.26 -7.63
N THR A 7 13.68 -17.09 -8.57
CA THR A 7 12.95 -16.64 -9.77
C THR A 7 11.44 -16.78 -9.61
N ILE A 8 10.70 -15.71 -9.90
CA ILE A 8 9.23 -15.75 -9.94
C ILE A 8 8.82 -16.49 -11.22
N PRO A 9 8.08 -17.60 -11.15
CA PRO A 9 7.65 -18.31 -12.34
C PRO A 9 6.68 -17.44 -13.14
N LEU A 10 6.74 -17.53 -14.47
CA LEU A 10 5.92 -16.71 -15.37
C LEU A 10 4.41 -16.91 -15.12
N SER A 11 4.00 -18.14 -14.77
CA SER A 11 2.63 -18.48 -14.39
C SER A 11 2.15 -17.72 -13.14
N LYS A 12 3.01 -17.59 -12.12
CA LYS A 12 2.70 -16.82 -10.92
C LYS A 12 2.55 -15.34 -11.26
N ARG A 13 3.45 -14.78 -12.08
CA ARG A 13 3.36 -13.37 -12.48
C ARG A 13 2.09 -13.09 -13.29
N PHE A 14 1.70 -13.99 -14.18
CA PHE A 14 0.46 -13.88 -14.95
C PHE A 14 -0.76 -13.93 -14.03
N SER A 15 -0.80 -14.91 -13.10
CA SER A 15 -1.89 -15.04 -12.12
C SER A 15 -1.99 -13.81 -11.22
N ASP A 16 -0.87 -13.31 -10.71
CA ASP A 16 -0.83 -12.10 -9.86
C ASP A 16 -1.41 -10.89 -10.60
N ILE A 17 -1.13 -10.71 -11.90
CA ILE A 17 -1.68 -9.62 -12.70
C ILE A 17 -3.18 -9.80 -12.93
N VAL A 18 -3.62 -10.98 -13.37
CA VAL A 18 -5.03 -11.25 -13.66
C VAL A 18 -5.89 -11.08 -12.41
N LEU A 19 -5.47 -11.67 -11.29
CA LEU A 19 -6.18 -11.55 -10.02
C LEU A 19 -6.19 -10.10 -9.51
N SER A 20 -5.09 -9.36 -9.68
CA SER A 20 -5.05 -7.95 -9.29
C SER A 20 -6.01 -7.09 -10.11
N VAL A 21 -6.11 -7.32 -11.43
CA VAL A 21 -7.04 -6.57 -12.29
C VAL A 21 -8.48 -6.87 -11.90
N ILE A 22 -8.83 -8.15 -11.69
CA ILE A 22 -10.17 -8.55 -11.23
C ILE A 22 -10.50 -7.91 -9.88
N ALA A 23 -9.58 -7.98 -8.92
CA ALA A 23 -9.75 -7.36 -7.62
C ALA A 23 -9.93 -5.84 -7.71
N LEU A 24 -9.18 -5.15 -8.57
CA LEU A 24 -9.31 -3.71 -8.78
C LEU A 24 -10.65 -3.33 -9.43
N LEU A 25 -11.19 -4.14 -10.33
CA LEU A 25 -12.51 -3.88 -10.92
C LEU A 25 -13.63 -4.08 -9.90
N LEU A 26 -13.55 -5.12 -9.07
CA LEU A 26 -14.56 -5.42 -8.05
C LEU A 26 -14.49 -4.45 -6.86
N LEU A 27 -13.29 -4.13 -6.39
CA LEU A 27 -13.07 -3.26 -5.24
C LEU A 27 -12.98 -1.78 -5.62
N GLY A 28 -12.76 -1.45 -6.89
CA GLY A 28 -12.67 -0.09 -7.42
C GLY A 28 -13.76 0.87 -6.95
N PRO A 29 -15.07 0.53 -7.04
CA PRO A 29 -16.13 1.42 -6.56
C PRO A 29 -16.06 1.66 -5.04
N ILE A 30 -15.72 0.64 -4.26
CA ILE A 30 -15.57 0.74 -2.80
C ILE A 30 -14.33 1.60 -2.46
N MET A 31 -13.22 1.40 -3.17
CA MET A 31 -12.01 2.20 -3.04
C MET A 31 -12.25 3.68 -3.36
N LEU A 32 -13.09 3.99 -4.34
CA LEU A 32 -13.48 5.36 -4.66
C LEU A 32 -14.33 5.99 -3.55
N LEU A 33 -15.28 5.24 -2.98
CA LEU A 33 -16.06 5.69 -1.83
C LEU A 33 -15.15 6.01 -0.63
N ILE A 34 -14.22 5.12 -0.32
CA ILE A 34 -13.21 5.34 0.74
C ILE A 34 -12.37 6.59 0.43
N ALA A 35 -11.95 6.78 -0.83
CA ALA A 35 -11.18 7.95 -1.23
C ALA A 35 -11.91 9.27 -0.95
N VAL A 36 -13.23 9.32 -1.21
CA VAL A 36 -14.07 10.48 -0.90
C VAL A 36 -14.17 10.69 0.61
N LEU A 37 -14.44 9.64 1.39
CA LEU A 37 -14.52 9.74 2.86
C LEU A 37 -13.21 10.23 3.48
N VAL A 38 -12.07 9.73 3.02
CA VAL A 38 -10.74 10.16 3.49
C VAL A 38 -10.49 11.64 3.19
N LYS A 39 -10.94 12.12 2.02
CA LYS A 39 -10.78 13.53 1.62
C LYS A 39 -11.71 14.47 2.40
N LEU A 40 -12.89 13.99 2.79
CA LEU A 40 -13.83 14.74 3.64
C LEU A 40 -13.35 14.79 5.09
N SER A 41 -12.69 13.74 5.58
CA SER A 41 -12.18 13.67 6.95
C SER A 41 -11.03 14.65 7.23
N SER A 42 -10.14 14.91 6.26
CA SER A 42 -9.06 15.89 6.43
C SER A 42 -8.50 16.41 5.10
N PRO A 43 -8.02 17.67 5.03
CA PRO A 43 -7.39 18.19 3.82
C PRO A 43 -6.10 17.41 3.49
N GLY A 44 -5.86 17.16 2.20
CA GLY A 44 -4.63 16.54 1.69
C GLY A 44 -4.83 15.29 0.83
N PRO A 45 -3.75 14.58 0.47
CA PRO A 45 -3.79 13.44 -0.46
C PRO A 45 -4.47 12.21 0.17
N VAL A 46 -5.25 11.49 -0.65
CA VAL A 46 -5.97 10.28 -0.24
C VAL A 46 -5.04 9.10 0.02
N PHE A 47 -3.97 9.00 -0.76
CA PHE A 47 -3.01 7.90 -0.66
C PHE A 47 -1.74 8.35 0.06
N TYR A 48 -1.24 7.48 0.93
CA TYR A 48 0.05 7.58 1.56
C TYR A 48 1.00 6.55 0.94
N THR A 49 2.26 6.96 0.72
CA THR A 49 3.28 6.12 0.10
C THR A 49 4.40 5.82 1.08
N ALA A 50 4.53 4.55 1.49
CA ALA A 50 5.63 4.08 2.33
C ALA A 50 6.71 3.40 1.48
N LYS A 51 7.99 3.66 1.71
CA LYS A 51 9.08 2.89 1.07
C LYS A 51 9.29 1.57 1.83
N ARG A 52 9.27 0.44 1.11
CA ARG A 52 9.57 -0.90 1.65
C ARG A 52 10.53 -1.66 0.75
N VAL A 53 11.27 -2.60 1.31
CA VAL A 53 12.19 -3.46 0.56
C VAL A 53 11.37 -4.53 -0.15
N GLY A 54 11.52 -4.64 -1.47
CA GLY A 54 10.80 -5.59 -2.32
C GLY A 54 11.67 -6.74 -2.82
N TYR A 55 11.24 -7.34 -3.93
CA TYR A 55 11.89 -8.51 -4.52
C TYR A 55 13.35 -8.21 -4.93
N LYS A 56 14.26 -9.12 -4.57
CA LYS A 56 15.72 -8.97 -4.74
C LYS A 56 16.30 -7.70 -4.10
N GLY A 57 15.72 -7.24 -2.99
CA GLY A 57 16.21 -6.05 -2.28
C GLY A 57 15.88 -4.72 -2.97
N ARG A 58 15.12 -4.74 -4.08
CA ARG A 58 14.73 -3.52 -4.78
C ARG A 58 13.64 -2.81 -3.99
N PRO A 59 13.85 -1.56 -3.53
CA PRO A 59 12.82 -0.84 -2.80
C PRO A 59 11.62 -0.55 -3.71
N PHE A 60 10.42 -0.60 -3.15
CA PHE A 60 9.18 -0.22 -3.82
C PHE A 60 8.33 0.69 -2.94
N ALA A 61 7.51 1.49 -3.61
CA ALA A 61 6.52 2.36 -3.00
C ALA A 61 5.26 1.54 -2.69
N GLN A 62 4.96 1.34 -1.41
CA GLN A 62 3.71 0.75 -0.95
C GLN A 62 2.65 1.84 -0.81
N LEU A 63 1.68 1.84 -1.71
CA LEU A 63 0.49 2.70 -1.66
C LEU A 63 -0.53 2.14 -0.66
N LYS A 64 -1.03 2.99 0.24
CA LYS A 64 -2.15 2.68 1.14
C LYS A 64 -3.07 3.89 1.29
N PHE A 65 -4.34 3.66 1.66
CA PHE A 65 -5.22 4.75 2.04
C PHE A 65 -4.67 5.47 3.27
N ARG A 66 -4.77 6.78 3.28
CA ARG A 66 -4.36 7.62 4.40
C ARG A 66 -5.33 7.42 5.56
N THR A 67 -4.84 6.82 6.64
CA THR A 67 -5.58 6.71 7.91
C THR A 67 -5.03 7.66 8.99
N MET A 68 -3.80 8.16 8.84
CA MET A 68 -3.17 9.10 9.77
C MET A 68 -3.16 10.52 9.20
N HIS A 69 -3.19 11.53 10.06
CA HIS A 69 -3.06 12.93 9.66
C HIS A 69 -1.74 13.22 8.92
N VAL A 70 -1.76 14.18 7.99
CA VAL A 70 -0.63 14.53 7.10
C VAL A 70 0.65 14.91 7.87
N GLU A 71 0.50 15.45 9.08
CA GLU A 71 1.62 15.90 9.91
C GLU A 71 2.13 14.82 10.89
N ALA A 72 1.54 13.61 10.92
CA ALA A 72 1.92 12.56 11.86
C ALA A 72 3.37 12.05 11.64
N ASP A 73 3.89 12.11 10.42
CA ASP A 73 5.26 11.69 10.10
C ASP A 73 6.34 12.71 10.53
N ARG A 74 5.97 13.96 10.86
CA ARG A 74 6.93 14.99 11.32
C ARG A 74 7.41 14.75 12.74
N HIS A 75 6.57 14.11 13.55
CA HIS A 75 6.90 13.71 14.91
C HIS A 75 7.20 12.22 14.85
N GLY A 76 8.48 11.84 14.75
CA GLY A 76 8.95 10.45 14.58
C GLY A 76 8.58 9.51 15.72
N SER A 77 7.29 9.29 15.96
CA SER A 77 6.75 8.42 16.98
C SER A 77 6.54 7.03 16.39
N PHE A 78 7.50 6.15 16.68
CA PHE A 78 7.20 4.73 16.79
C PHE A 78 6.05 4.61 17.79
N THR A 79 4.96 3.96 17.38
CA THR A 79 3.72 3.68 18.15
C THR A 79 3.94 3.71 19.66
N CYS A 80 3.63 4.84 20.31
CA CYS A 80 3.48 4.89 21.75
C CYS A 80 2.10 4.37 22.15
N LYS A 81 1.98 3.83 23.36
CA LYS A 81 0.78 3.15 23.87
C LYS A 81 -0.48 4.04 23.91
N ASP A 82 -0.29 5.36 23.89
CA ASP A 82 -1.33 6.40 23.94
C ASP A 82 -1.14 7.43 22.81
N ASP A 83 -0.98 6.95 21.56
CA ASP A 83 -0.86 7.83 20.39
C ASP A 83 -2.25 8.30 19.93
N PRO A 84 -2.54 9.62 19.90
CA PRO A 84 -3.86 10.17 19.55
C PRO A 84 -4.18 10.12 18.04
N ARG A 85 -3.70 9.09 17.33
CA ARG A 85 -3.82 8.92 15.87
C ARG A 85 -5.25 9.04 15.35
#